data_AF-A0A1E8CYT9-F1
#
_entry.id   AF-A0A1E8CYT9-F1
#
_cell.length_a   1.000
_cell.length_b   1.000
_cell.length_c   1.000
_cell.angle_alpha   90.00
_cell.angle_beta   90.00
_cell.angle_gamma   90.00
#
_symmetry.space_group_name_H-M   'P 1'
#
loop_
_entity.id
_entity.type
_entity.pdbx_description
1 polymer ?
#
loop_
_entity_poly.entity_id
_entity_poly.type
_entity_poly.pdbx_seq_one_letter_code
_entity_poly.pdbx_strand_id
1 'polypeptide(L)'
;MVFIAERTTREPKRGEPSPHLESRTRSRVLQMVSVDGPVTAAELGRHLDLTPAAVRRHLDALVEQGVVATHDAGTARRGRGRPARAYVVSEAGHSSLGADYDSVAVEVLRYLAKQSGPEAVAEFARSRTAEAEQRYAAALSAVGDDTADRADALVTALSEDGFAATARPVGAGALAGIQLCQGHCPVQHVAAEFPAFCEAETEAFSRLLGVHVQRLATLAGGHHVCTTFVPTGGLDRKSESPADVVTGEAHLVPTSKPAPPSSHSTHVKEGSPS
;
A
#
# COMPACT_ATOMS: atom_id res chain seq x y z
N MET A 1 47.63 1.22 -15.40
CA MET A 1 48.07 2.42 -14.66
C MET A 1 46.83 3.26 -14.42
N VAL A 2 46.28 3.21 -13.22
CA VAL A 2 45.03 3.91 -12.87
C VAL A 2 45.36 5.38 -12.60
N PHE A 3 44.70 6.29 -13.31
CA PHE A 3 44.63 7.71 -12.94
C PHE A 3 43.24 7.96 -12.33
N ILE A 4 43.20 8.19 -11.01
CA ILE A 4 42.03 8.73 -10.33
C ILE A 4 42.10 10.25 -10.50
N ALA A 5 41.16 10.83 -11.24
CA ALA A 5 40.92 12.27 -11.21
C ALA A 5 39.84 12.54 -10.14
N GLU A 6 40.25 13.17 -9.04
CA GLU A 6 39.36 13.70 -8.02
C GLU A 6 38.37 14.69 -8.65
N ARG A 7 37.08 14.41 -8.51
CA ARG A 7 36.03 15.39 -8.84
C ARG A 7 35.88 16.34 -7.66
N THR A 8 36.41 17.55 -7.79
CA THR A 8 36.18 18.68 -6.89
C THR A 8 34.67 18.96 -6.82
N THR A 9 34.07 18.83 -5.65
CA THR A 9 32.69 19.26 -5.40
C THR A 9 32.66 20.79 -5.41
N ARG A 10 31.87 21.37 -6.31
CA ARG A 10 31.69 22.82 -6.44
C ARG A 10 30.57 23.27 -5.51
N GLU A 11 30.87 24.21 -4.60
CA GLU A 11 29.85 24.86 -3.78
C GLU A 11 28.90 25.74 -4.63
N PRO A 12 27.59 25.72 -4.36
CA PRO A 12 26.60 26.50 -5.10
C PRO A 12 26.72 28.00 -4.80
N LYS A 13 26.53 28.86 -5.81
CA LYS A 13 26.60 30.33 -5.62
C LYS A 13 25.36 30.84 -4.89
N ARG A 14 25.55 31.88 -4.06
CA ARG A 14 24.48 32.52 -3.28
C ARG A 14 23.37 33.04 -4.20
N GLY A 15 22.21 32.38 -4.15
CA GLY A 15 21.01 32.69 -4.96
C GLY A 15 20.60 31.57 -5.93
N GLU A 16 21.40 30.53 -6.10
CA GLU A 16 21.02 29.33 -6.87
C GLU A 16 20.28 28.32 -5.95
N PRO A 17 19.13 27.77 -6.38
CA PRO A 17 18.44 26.76 -5.60
C PRO A 17 19.31 25.49 -5.45
N SER A 18 19.25 24.87 -4.26
CA SER A 18 20.00 23.64 -3.98
C SER A 18 19.63 22.53 -4.99
N PRO A 19 20.58 21.68 -5.45
CA PRO A 19 20.32 20.61 -6.41
C PRO A 19 19.17 19.67 -6.01
N HIS A 20 18.96 19.47 -4.70
CA HIS A 20 17.85 18.68 -4.15
C HIS A 20 16.49 19.39 -4.22
N LEU A 21 16.47 20.73 -4.18
CA LEU A 21 15.24 21.51 -4.38
C LEU A 21 14.89 21.56 -5.88
N GLU A 22 15.89 21.72 -6.74
CA GLU A 22 15.69 21.68 -8.19
C GLU A 22 15.20 20.31 -8.66
N SER A 23 15.73 19.22 -8.08
CA SER A 23 15.26 17.86 -8.33
C SER A 23 13.80 17.68 -7.89
N ARG A 24 13.42 18.15 -6.69
CA ARG A 24 12.03 18.10 -6.20
C ARG A 24 11.05 18.90 -7.06
N THR A 25 11.42 20.11 -7.48
CA THR A 25 10.59 20.92 -8.38
C THR A 25 10.48 20.28 -9.76
N ARG A 26 11.57 19.69 -10.29
CA ARG A 26 11.57 18.98 -11.57
C ARG A 26 10.67 17.74 -11.54
N SER A 27 10.68 16.97 -10.45
CA SER A 27 9.76 15.83 -10.27
C SER A 27 8.30 16.27 -10.24
N ARG A 28 7.98 17.37 -9.55
CA ARG A 28 6.62 17.93 -9.49
C ARG A 28 6.14 18.46 -10.84
N VAL A 29 7.03 19.08 -11.62
CA VAL A 29 6.76 19.49 -13.02
C VAL A 29 6.48 18.26 -13.89
N LEU A 30 7.31 17.22 -13.81
CA LEU A 30 7.14 15.99 -14.58
C LEU A 30 5.82 15.28 -14.23
N GLN A 31 5.48 15.18 -12.94
CA GLN A 31 4.22 14.62 -12.47
C GLN A 31 3.02 15.40 -13.03
N MET A 32 3.06 16.73 -13.01
CA MET A 32 1.99 17.54 -13.59
C MET A 32 1.86 17.39 -15.10
N VAL A 33 2.98 17.31 -15.83
CA VAL A 33 2.95 17.00 -17.29
C VAL A 33 2.33 15.62 -17.54
N SER A 34 2.52 14.67 -16.63
CA SER A 34 1.90 13.33 -16.71
C SER A 34 0.39 13.34 -16.48
N VAL A 35 -0.12 14.26 -15.66
CA VAL A 35 -1.54 14.33 -15.30
C VAL A 35 -2.32 15.20 -16.28
N ASP A 36 -1.78 16.36 -16.64
CA ASP A 36 -2.49 17.42 -17.38
C ASP A 36 -2.03 17.55 -18.84
N GLY A 37 -1.12 16.69 -19.31
CA GLY A 37 -0.59 16.74 -20.67
C GLY A 37 -1.68 16.55 -21.74
N PRO A 38 -1.63 17.27 -22.89
CA PRO A 38 -0.64 18.28 -23.27
C PRO A 38 -0.83 19.62 -22.55
N VAL A 39 0.22 20.08 -21.85
CA VAL A 39 0.17 21.28 -20.99
C VAL A 39 1.28 22.28 -21.32
N THR A 40 1.00 23.58 -21.20
CA THR A 40 1.98 24.64 -21.43
C THR A 40 2.72 25.04 -20.16
N ALA A 41 3.91 25.63 -20.32
CA ALA A 41 4.67 26.19 -19.18
C ALA A 41 3.91 27.29 -18.41
N ALA A 42 2.98 27.99 -19.07
CA ALA A 42 2.17 29.02 -18.44
C ALA A 42 1.05 28.43 -17.57
N GLU A 43 0.45 27.31 -17.99
CA GLU A 43 -0.50 26.56 -17.17
C GLU A 43 0.20 25.95 -15.96
N LEU A 44 1.31 25.25 -16.16
CA LEU A 44 2.12 24.69 -15.08
C LEU A 44 2.58 25.76 -14.07
N GLY A 45 2.99 26.93 -14.56
CA GLY A 45 3.41 28.04 -13.68
C GLY A 45 2.29 28.51 -12.74
N ARG A 46 1.04 28.55 -13.20
CA ARG A 46 -0.12 28.92 -12.37
C ARG A 46 -0.41 27.90 -11.27
N HIS A 47 -0.24 26.61 -11.57
CA HIS A 47 -0.52 25.54 -10.60
C HIS A 47 0.62 25.33 -9.59
N LEU A 48 1.86 25.63 -9.98
CA LEU A 48 3.03 25.43 -9.14
C LEU A 48 3.48 26.67 -8.37
N ASP A 49 2.77 27.79 -8.53
CA ASP A 49 3.18 29.12 -8.04
C ASP A 49 4.61 29.49 -8.49
N LEU A 50 4.90 29.21 -9.76
CA LEU A 50 6.21 29.45 -10.38
C LEU A 50 6.07 30.35 -11.60
N THR A 51 7.11 31.15 -11.86
CA THR A 51 7.15 31.93 -13.10
C THR A 51 7.23 30.99 -14.31
N PRO A 52 6.59 31.32 -15.45
CA PRO A 52 6.72 30.52 -16.67
C PRO A 52 8.17 30.34 -17.13
N ALA A 53 9.06 31.29 -16.82
CA ALA A 53 10.48 31.19 -17.11
C ALA A 53 11.18 30.11 -16.26
N ALA A 54 10.85 30.01 -14.96
CA ALA A 54 11.37 28.97 -14.08
C ALA A 54 10.90 27.57 -14.51
N VAL A 55 9.60 27.44 -14.85
CA VAL A 55 9.04 26.17 -15.32
C VAL A 55 9.69 25.73 -16.64
N ARG A 56 9.93 26.64 -17.59
CA ARG A 56 10.62 26.31 -18.85
C ARG A 56 12.01 25.73 -18.62
N ARG A 57 12.79 26.25 -17.68
CA ARG A 57 14.11 25.68 -17.35
C ARG A 57 14.01 24.22 -16.90
N HIS A 58 12.99 23.88 -16.10
CA HIS A 58 12.77 22.50 -15.68
C HIS A 58 12.29 21.62 -16.84
N LEU A 59 11.38 22.12 -17.69
CA LEU A 59 10.91 21.40 -18.87
C LEU A 59 12.04 21.15 -19.88
N ASP A 60 12.91 22.14 -20.12
CA ASP A 60 14.05 22.00 -21.03
C ASP A 60 15.00 20.90 -20.53
N ALA A 61 15.27 20.86 -19.23
CA ALA A 61 16.07 19.79 -18.62
C ALA A 61 15.39 18.40 -18.74
N LEU A 62 14.07 18.32 -18.57
CA LEU A 62 13.32 17.07 -18.72
C LEU A 62 13.25 16.59 -20.18
N VAL A 63 13.24 17.52 -21.13
CA VAL A 63 13.36 17.23 -22.57
C VAL A 63 14.76 16.74 -22.92
N GLU A 64 15.80 17.36 -22.38
CA GLU A 64 17.19 16.92 -22.55
C GLU A 64 17.41 15.51 -21.95
N GLN A 65 16.75 15.21 -20.83
CA GLN A 65 16.72 13.89 -20.21
C GLN A 65 15.88 12.87 -20.98
N GLY A 66 15.14 13.30 -22.01
CA GLY A 66 14.30 12.42 -22.83
C GLY A 66 13.05 11.91 -22.14
N VAL A 67 12.69 12.41 -20.95
CA VAL A 67 11.51 11.99 -20.17
C VAL A 67 10.25 12.84 -20.45
N VAL A 68 10.43 14.00 -21.08
CA VAL A 68 9.34 14.85 -21.59
C VAL A 68 9.58 15.12 -23.06
N ALA A 69 8.51 15.19 -23.84
CA ALA A 69 8.55 15.58 -25.24
C ALA A 69 7.74 16.86 -25.48
N THR A 70 8.19 17.68 -26.43
CA THR A 70 7.39 18.81 -26.92
C THR A 70 6.27 18.29 -27.80
N HIS A 71 5.05 18.78 -27.56
CA HIS A 71 3.87 18.46 -28.35
C HIS A 71 3.36 19.72 -29.05
N ASP A 72 3.23 19.66 -30.37
CA ASP A 72 2.58 20.71 -31.15
C ASP A 72 1.07 20.52 -31.05
N ALA A 73 0.45 21.24 -30.12
CA ALA A 73 -1.00 21.28 -30.02
C ALA A 73 -1.57 21.88 -31.33
N GLY A 74 -2.29 21.05 -32.09
CA GLY A 74 -2.98 21.47 -33.30
C GLY A 74 -3.80 22.76 -33.07
N THR A 75 -3.63 23.70 -33.98
CA THR A 75 -4.03 25.11 -33.91
C THR A 75 -5.42 25.41 -33.32
N ALA A 76 -5.46 26.22 -32.26
CA ALA A 76 -6.55 27.19 -32.06
C ALA A 76 -6.01 28.60 -32.32
N ARG A 77 -6.37 29.18 -33.48
CA ARG A 77 -6.14 30.59 -33.79
C ARG A 77 -6.81 31.46 -32.74
N ARG A 78 -6.06 31.99 -31.76
CA ARG A 78 -6.41 33.20 -31.02
C ARG A 78 -5.16 34.04 -30.75
N GLY A 79 -4.99 35.10 -31.54
CA GLY A 79 -4.02 36.17 -31.27
C GLY A 79 -2.79 36.21 -32.17
N ARG A 80 -2.14 37.38 -32.19
CA ARG A 80 -0.87 37.64 -32.88
C ARG A 80 0.27 37.08 -32.02
N GLY A 81 0.94 36.02 -32.46
CA GLY A 81 2.10 35.42 -31.77
C GLY A 81 2.34 33.97 -32.17
N ARG A 82 3.58 33.49 -31.99
CA ARG A 82 3.95 32.08 -32.18
C ARG A 82 3.16 31.21 -31.18
N PRO A 83 2.53 30.09 -31.59
CA PRO A 83 1.78 29.23 -30.69
C PRO A 83 2.65 28.76 -29.51
N ALA A 84 2.05 28.69 -28.32
CA ALA A 84 2.73 28.24 -27.12
C ALA A 84 3.07 26.74 -27.24
N ARG A 85 4.31 26.38 -26.93
CA ARG A 85 4.74 24.98 -26.85
C ARG A 85 4.00 24.27 -25.72
N ALA A 86 3.35 23.15 -26.04
CA ALA A 86 2.83 22.22 -25.05
C ALA A 86 3.81 21.06 -24.83
N TYR A 87 3.67 20.37 -23.71
CA TYR A 87 4.56 19.32 -23.28
C TYR A 87 3.74 18.10 -22.87
N VAL A 88 4.25 16.92 -23.18
CA VAL A 88 3.71 15.61 -22.80
C VAL A 88 4.84 14.75 -22.25
N VAL A 89 4.51 13.77 -21.42
CA VAL A 89 5.50 12.78 -20.98
C VAL A 89 5.90 11.94 -22.20
N SER A 90 7.19 11.67 -22.35
CA SER A 90 7.69 10.80 -23.43
C SER A 90 7.47 9.33 -23.05
N GLU A 91 7.61 8.42 -24.01
CA GLU A 91 7.58 6.98 -23.73
C GLU A 91 8.61 6.56 -22.66
N ALA A 92 9.83 7.09 -22.73
CA ALA A 92 10.87 6.85 -21.73
C ALA A 92 10.56 7.51 -20.37
N GLY A 93 9.85 8.65 -20.38
CA GLY A 93 9.34 9.31 -19.17
C GLY A 93 8.29 8.49 -18.44
N HIS A 94 7.38 7.87 -19.18
CA HIS A 94 6.37 6.97 -18.61
C HIS A 94 7.01 5.75 -17.94
N SER A 95 8.13 5.24 -18.47
CA SER A 95 8.87 4.11 -17.87
C SER A 95 9.70 4.50 -16.64
N SER A 96 10.16 5.75 -16.52
CA SER A 96 11.03 6.22 -15.44
C SER A 96 10.28 6.82 -14.24
N LEU A 97 9.05 7.27 -14.42
CA LEU A 97 8.24 7.93 -13.40
C LEU A 97 7.78 7.06 -12.22
N GLY A 98 7.96 5.73 -12.29
CA GLY A 98 7.46 4.81 -11.26
C GLY A 98 8.44 3.71 -10.80
N ALA A 99 9.70 3.68 -11.26
CA ALA A 99 10.55 2.48 -11.09
C ALA A 99 11.76 2.63 -10.14
N ASP A 100 12.27 3.83 -9.89
CA ASP A 100 13.62 3.96 -9.31
C ASP A 100 13.70 3.91 -7.77
N TYR A 101 12.71 4.44 -7.03
CA TYR A 101 12.76 4.43 -5.56
C TYR A 101 12.23 3.13 -4.95
N ASP A 102 11.18 2.56 -5.54
CA ASP A 102 10.59 1.31 -5.08
C ASP A 102 11.54 0.13 -5.30
N SER A 103 12.31 0.15 -6.40
CA SER A 103 13.33 -0.87 -6.68
C SER A 103 14.47 -0.85 -5.66
N VAL A 104 14.99 0.33 -5.29
CA VAL A 104 16.03 0.45 -4.25
C VAL A 104 15.50 0.00 -2.89
N ALA A 105 14.26 0.35 -2.53
CA ALA A 105 13.65 -0.10 -1.27
C ALA A 105 13.56 -1.63 -1.20
N VAL A 106 13.12 -2.26 -2.29
CA VAL A 106 13.08 -3.73 -2.41
C VAL A 106 14.49 -4.33 -2.32
N GLU A 107 15.48 -3.75 -3.00
CA GLU A 107 16.88 -4.23 -2.93
C GLU A 107 17.46 -4.17 -1.51
N VAL A 108 17.20 -3.08 -0.78
CA VAL A 108 17.63 -2.94 0.61
C VAL A 108 16.98 -3.99 1.50
N LEU A 109 15.68 -4.27 1.32
CA LEU A 109 14.97 -5.28 2.10
C LEU A 109 15.44 -6.70 1.76
N ARG A 110 15.73 -6.98 0.47
CA ARG A 110 16.37 -8.25 0.06
C ARG A 110 17.75 -8.40 0.70
N TYR A 111 18.54 -7.33 0.73
CA TYR A 111 19.84 -7.34 1.38
C TYR A 111 19.70 -7.59 2.89
N LEU A 112 18.77 -6.92 3.57
CA LEU A 112 18.47 -7.13 4.98
C LEU A 112 18.05 -8.57 5.26
N ALA A 113 17.12 -9.12 4.47
CA ALA A 113 16.70 -10.51 4.58
C ALA A 113 17.87 -11.48 4.42
N LYS A 114 18.78 -11.20 3.48
CA LYS A 114 19.97 -12.03 3.22
C LYS A 114 20.98 -12.00 4.36
N GLN A 115 21.22 -10.84 4.98
CA GLN A 115 22.24 -10.70 6.03
C GLN A 115 21.72 -11.05 7.42
N SER A 116 20.46 -10.70 7.72
CA SER A 116 19.89 -10.73 9.07
C SER A 116 18.67 -11.65 9.18
N GLY A 117 18.30 -12.33 8.10
CA GLY A 117 17.15 -13.24 8.05
C GLY A 117 15.81 -12.54 7.80
N PRO A 118 14.76 -13.30 7.46
CA PRO A 118 13.43 -12.77 7.16
C PRO A 118 12.77 -12.07 8.36
N GLU A 119 13.09 -12.49 9.59
CA GLU A 119 12.55 -11.86 10.80
C GLU A 119 12.99 -10.40 10.95
N ALA A 120 14.18 -10.04 10.46
CA ALA A 120 14.64 -8.65 10.48
C ALA A 120 13.76 -7.75 9.58
N VAL A 121 13.26 -8.29 8.46
CA VAL A 121 12.29 -7.59 7.61
C VAL A 121 10.94 -7.47 8.31
N ALA A 122 10.49 -8.52 8.99
CA ALA A 122 9.25 -8.48 9.77
C ALA A 122 9.30 -7.46 10.91
N GLU A 123 10.42 -7.38 11.62
CA GLU A 123 10.63 -6.38 12.67
C GLU A 123 10.68 -4.95 12.10
N PHE A 124 11.35 -4.76 10.97
CA PHE A 124 11.32 -3.46 10.28
C PHE A 124 9.90 -3.07 9.86
N ALA A 125 9.12 -4.02 9.31
CA ALA A 125 7.72 -3.78 8.95
C ALA A 125 6.88 -3.39 10.17
N ARG A 126 7.03 -4.09 11.30
CA ARG A 126 6.35 -3.73 12.56
C ARG A 126 6.77 -2.35 13.07
N SER A 127 8.07 -2.04 13.09
CA SER A 127 8.58 -0.73 13.51
C SER A 127 8.03 0.41 12.66
N ARG A 128 8.04 0.25 11.33
CA ARG A 128 7.46 1.23 10.41
C ARG A 128 5.97 1.43 10.66
N THR A 129 5.23 0.34 10.81
CA THR A 129 3.79 0.41 11.05
C THR A 129 3.48 1.03 12.41
N ALA A 130 4.29 0.79 13.44
CA ALA A 130 4.10 1.40 14.75
C ALA A 130 4.17 2.94 14.70
N GLU A 131 5.05 3.52 13.88
CA GLU A 131 5.11 4.97 13.67
C GLU A 131 3.84 5.53 13.00
N ALA A 132 3.25 4.79 12.07
CA ALA A 132 1.97 5.15 11.47
C ALA A 132 0.80 4.97 12.47
N GLU A 133 0.80 3.86 13.19
CA GLU A 133 -0.20 3.52 14.21
C GLU A 133 -0.30 4.61 15.29
N GLN A 134 0.83 5.14 15.78
CA GLN A 134 0.83 6.24 16.75
C GLN A 134 0.12 7.49 16.23
N ARG A 135 0.33 7.85 14.96
CA ARG A 135 -0.34 8.99 14.33
C ARG A 135 -1.84 8.74 14.17
N TYR A 136 -2.21 7.54 13.74
CA TYR A 136 -3.62 7.15 13.58
C TYR A 136 -4.35 7.09 14.93
N ALA A 137 -3.70 6.57 15.97
CA ALA A 137 -4.26 6.49 17.31
C ALA A 137 -4.66 7.88 17.84
N ALA A 138 -3.87 8.93 17.55
CA ALA A 138 -4.23 10.30 17.90
C ALA A 138 -5.53 10.75 17.20
N ALA A 139 -5.68 10.47 15.90
CA ALA A 139 -6.91 10.78 15.17
C ALA A 139 -8.13 10.00 15.69
N LEU A 140 -7.96 8.69 15.95
CA LEU A 140 -9.04 7.83 16.44
C LEU A 140 -9.45 8.17 17.89
N SER A 141 -8.54 8.68 18.71
CA SER A 141 -8.87 9.09 20.08
C SER A 141 -9.87 10.26 20.16
N ALA A 142 -10.02 11.02 19.07
CA ALA A 142 -10.92 12.18 19.02
C ALA A 142 -12.39 11.83 18.72
N VAL A 143 -12.69 10.61 18.24
CA VAL A 143 -14.04 10.22 17.76
C VAL A 143 -14.79 9.26 18.70
N GLY A 144 -14.16 8.77 19.78
CA GLY A 144 -14.79 7.88 20.77
C GLY A 144 -14.55 6.38 20.54
N ASP A 145 -15.39 5.55 21.14
CA ASP A 145 -15.23 4.08 21.20
C ASP A 145 -16.09 3.32 20.17
N ASP A 146 -17.01 4.00 19.47
CA ASP A 146 -17.81 3.35 18.44
C ASP A 146 -16.93 2.85 17.29
N THR A 147 -17.04 1.56 16.95
CA THR A 147 -16.18 0.92 15.95
C THR A 147 -16.37 1.52 14.55
N ALA A 148 -17.58 2.00 14.22
CA ALA A 148 -17.83 2.62 12.92
C ALA A 148 -17.18 4.00 12.84
N ASP A 149 -17.35 4.83 13.86
CA ASP A 149 -16.70 6.15 13.92
C ASP A 149 -15.17 6.04 13.88
N ARG A 150 -14.60 5.04 14.59
CA ARG A 150 -13.16 4.73 14.55
C ARG A 150 -12.70 4.23 13.19
N ALA A 151 -13.50 3.41 12.50
CA ALA A 151 -13.18 2.93 11.16
C ALA A 151 -13.17 4.07 10.14
N ASP A 152 -14.10 5.02 10.24
CA ASP A 152 -14.15 6.21 9.40
C ASP A 152 -12.96 7.13 9.67
N ALA A 153 -12.59 7.36 10.94
CA ALA A 153 -11.38 8.10 11.30
C ALA A 153 -10.10 7.42 10.77
N LEU A 154 -10.04 6.09 10.81
CA LEU A 154 -8.92 5.32 10.25
C LEU A 154 -8.84 5.48 8.72
N VAL A 155 -9.98 5.48 8.03
CA VAL A 155 -10.04 5.74 6.58
C VAL A 155 -9.50 7.13 6.23
N THR A 156 -9.87 8.16 7.00
CA THR A 156 -9.32 9.51 6.82
C THR A 156 -7.81 9.52 6.99
N ALA A 157 -7.30 8.96 8.08
CA ALA A 157 -5.86 8.96 8.38
C ALA A 157 -5.05 8.15 7.36
N LEU A 158 -5.57 7.00 6.89
CA LEU A 158 -4.96 6.24 5.80
C LEU A 158 -4.92 7.04 4.50
N SER A 159 -5.98 7.80 4.21
CA SER A 159 -6.07 8.60 2.99
C SER A 159 -5.04 9.75 2.98
N GLU A 160 -4.81 10.36 4.15
CA GLU A 160 -3.76 11.37 4.33
C GLU A 160 -2.34 10.80 4.11
N ASP A 161 -2.14 9.51 4.42
CA ASP A 161 -0.89 8.77 4.18
C ASP A 161 -0.76 8.18 2.76
N GLY A 162 -1.70 8.52 1.86
CA GLY A 162 -1.62 8.17 0.44
C GLY A 162 -2.26 6.83 0.07
N PHE A 163 -3.02 6.20 0.98
CA PHE A 163 -3.88 5.09 0.61
C PHE A 163 -5.17 5.59 -0.06
N ALA A 164 -5.74 4.81 -0.98
CA ALA A 164 -7.12 5.06 -1.44
C ALA A 164 -8.08 4.23 -0.57
N ALA A 165 -8.42 4.74 0.62
CA ALA A 165 -9.18 4.01 1.62
C ALA A 165 -10.67 4.36 1.61
N THR A 166 -11.52 3.36 1.92
CA THR A 166 -12.97 3.53 2.13
C THR A 166 -13.46 2.53 3.18
N ALA A 167 -14.57 2.83 3.85
CA ALA A 167 -15.28 1.93 4.74
C ALA A 167 -16.74 1.84 4.30
N ARG A 168 -17.34 0.65 4.39
CA ARG A 168 -18.78 0.46 4.18
C ARG A 168 -19.34 -0.61 5.11
N PRO A 169 -20.55 -0.45 5.64
CA PRO A 169 -21.21 -1.51 6.39
C PRO A 169 -21.50 -2.72 5.50
N VAL A 170 -21.36 -3.92 6.05
CA VAL A 170 -21.63 -5.20 5.38
C VAL A 170 -22.26 -6.19 6.37
N GLY A 171 -23.06 -7.12 5.85
CA GLY A 171 -23.73 -8.13 6.67
C GLY A 171 -24.92 -7.58 7.48
N ALA A 172 -25.52 -8.45 8.30
CA ALA A 172 -26.65 -8.12 9.17
C ALA A 172 -26.64 -9.01 10.43
N GLY A 173 -27.24 -8.52 11.52
CA GLY A 173 -27.35 -9.26 12.78
C GLY A 173 -25.97 -9.59 13.38
N ALA A 174 -25.77 -10.83 13.82
CA ALA A 174 -24.51 -11.30 14.41
C ALA A 174 -23.32 -11.31 13.42
N LEU A 175 -23.58 -11.18 12.11
CA LEU A 175 -22.57 -11.09 11.06
C LEU A 175 -22.41 -9.65 10.53
N ALA A 176 -22.95 -8.65 11.24
CA ALA A 176 -22.76 -7.26 10.88
C ALA A 176 -21.31 -6.83 11.13
N GLY A 177 -20.77 -6.06 10.19
CA GLY A 177 -19.43 -5.50 10.26
C GLY A 177 -19.23 -4.38 9.27
N ILE A 178 -17.98 -3.95 9.16
CA ILE A 178 -17.51 -2.95 8.23
C ILE A 178 -16.47 -3.60 7.33
N GLN A 179 -16.58 -3.35 6.03
CA GLN A 179 -15.55 -3.66 5.08
C GLN A 179 -14.69 -2.42 4.85
N LEU A 180 -13.47 -2.43 5.38
CA LEU A 180 -12.43 -1.45 5.04
C LEU A 180 -11.74 -1.91 3.75
N CYS A 181 -11.73 -1.04 2.74
CA CYS A 181 -11.14 -1.30 1.44
C CYS A 181 -10.00 -0.31 1.15
N GLN A 182 -8.88 -0.81 0.63
CA GLN A 182 -7.78 0.02 0.10
C GLN A 182 -7.55 -0.30 -1.39
N GLY A 183 -7.89 0.65 -2.28
CA GLY A 183 -7.71 0.53 -3.73
C GLY A 183 -6.31 0.95 -4.22
N HIS A 184 -5.53 1.57 -3.34
CA HIS A 184 -4.13 1.93 -3.56
C HIS A 184 -3.36 1.75 -2.25
N CYS A 185 -2.16 1.18 -2.34
CA CYS A 185 -1.23 1.01 -1.21
C CYS A 185 0.14 1.59 -1.60
N PRO A 186 0.65 2.61 -0.89
CA PRO A 186 1.95 3.23 -1.17
C PRO A 186 3.15 2.29 -1.11
N VAL A 187 3.00 1.12 -0.48
CA VAL A 187 4.05 0.10 -0.37
C VAL A 187 3.68 -1.21 -1.08
N GLN A 188 2.73 -1.19 -2.02
CA GLN A 188 2.25 -2.40 -2.71
C GLN A 188 3.40 -3.20 -3.32
N HIS A 189 4.34 -2.54 -4.00
CA HIS A 189 5.45 -3.20 -4.68
C HIS A 189 6.38 -3.93 -3.69
N VAL A 190 6.65 -3.30 -2.54
CA VAL A 190 7.41 -3.90 -1.44
C VAL A 190 6.65 -5.07 -0.82
N ALA A 191 5.37 -4.88 -0.53
CA ALA A 191 4.52 -5.87 0.13
C ALA A 191 4.27 -7.13 -0.74
N ALA A 192 4.37 -7.01 -2.07
CA ALA A 192 4.27 -8.14 -2.98
C ALA A 192 5.40 -9.16 -2.78
N GLU A 193 6.60 -8.70 -2.40
CA GLU A 193 7.72 -9.58 -2.09
C GLU A 193 7.87 -9.86 -0.59
N PHE A 194 7.47 -8.90 0.25
CA PHE A 194 7.58 -8.98 1.70
C PHE A 194 6.18 -8.85 2.36
N PRO A 195 5.39 -9.94 2.45
CA PRO A 195 4.05 -9.93 3.03
C PRO A 195 3.96 -9.43 4.48
N ALA A 196 5.07 -9.43 5.21
CA ALA A 196 5.17 -8.92 6.58
C ALA A 196 4.65 -7.47 6.72
N PHE A 197 4.72 -6.65 5.67
CA PHE A 197 4.12 -5.31 5.67
C PHE A 197 2.59 -5.34 5.74
N CYS A 198 1.94 -6.26 5.03
CA CYS A 198 0.49 -6.44 5.11
C CYS A 198 0.07 -7.04 6.45
N GLU A 199 0.87 -7.94 7.01
CA GLU A 199 0.63 -8.54 8.33
C GLU A 199 0.70 -7.49 9.44
N ALA A 200 1.78 -6.71 9.48
CA ALA A 200 1.96 -5.64 10.46
C ALA A 200 0.83 -4.60 10.41
N GLU A 201 0.41 -4.19 9.20
CA GLU A 201 -0.74 -3.28 9.00
C GLU A 201 -2.05 -3.89 9.54
N THR A 202 -2.29 -5.18 9.27
CA THR A 202 -3.50 -5.87 9.75
C THR A 202 -3.53 -5.95 11.28
N GLU A 203 -2.40 -6.23 11.91
CA GLU A 203 -2.27 -6.21 13.37
C GLU A 203 -2.51 -4.81 13.95
N ALA A 204 -1.95 -3.78 13.32
CA ALA A 204 -2.17 -2.38 13.72
C ALA A 204 -3.65 -1.99 13.60
N PHE A 205 -4.34 -2.39 12.53
CA PHE A 205 -5.79 -2.17 12.41
C PHE A 205 -6.57 -2.84 13.53
N SER A 206 -6.18 -4.07 13.92
CA SER A 206 -6.80 -4.75 15.05
C SER A 206 -6.65 -3.99 16.35
N ARG A 207 -5.44 -3.48 16.64
CA ARG A 207 -5.17 -2.67 17.85
C ARG A 207 -5.90 -1.33 17.82
N LEU A 208 -5.85 -0.63 16.70
CA LEU A 208 -6.49 0.67 16.51
C LEU A 208 -8.01 0.58 16.63
N LEU A 209 -8.64 -0.46 16.10
CA LEU A 209 -10.09 -0.61 16.13
C LEU A 209 -10.58 -1.33 17.39
N GLY A 210 -9.68 -1.92 18.19
CA GLY A 210 -10.01 -2.63 19.42
C GLY A 210 -10.73 -3.97 19.19
N VAL A 211 -10.79 -4.45 17.95
CA VAL A 211 -11.47 -5.69 17.56
C VAL A 211 -10.56 -6.55 16.69
N HIS A 212 -10.79 -7.86 16.68
CA HIS A 212 -10.08 -8.74 15.76
C HIS A 212 -10.57 -8.50 14.33
N VAL A 213 -9.68 -8.00 13.48
CA VAL A 213 -9.96 -7.78 12.05
C VAL A 213 -9.44 -8.95 11.23
N GLN A 214 -10.09 -9.21 10.09
CA GLN A 214 -9.67 -10.25 9.15
C GLN A 214 -9.33 -9.64 7.79
N ARG A 215 -8.07 -9.77 7.36
CA ARG A 215 -7.67 -9.48 5.98
C ARG A 215 -8.19 -10.60 5.08
N LEU A 216 -8.95 -10.24 4.04
CA LEU A 216 -9.58 -11.16 3.08
C LEU A 216 -8.87 -11.15 1.73
N ALA A 217 -8.35 -10.00 1.31
CA ALA A 217 -7.61 -9.84 0.05
C ALA A 217 -6.55 -8.74 0.18
N THR A 218 -5.50 -8.81 -0.63
CA THR A 218 -4.45 -7.78 -0.72
C THR A 218 -4.09 -7.46 -2.16
N LEU A 219 -3.79 -6.19 -2.43
CA LEU A 219 -3.19 -5.74 -3.69
C LEU A 219 -1.83 -6.44 -3.93
N ALA A 220 -1.07 -6.67 -2.86
CA ALA A 220 0.20 -7.41 -2.88
C ALA A 220 0.04 -8.86 -3.35
N GLY A 221 -1.07 -9.51 -2.99
CA GLY A 221 -1.44 -10.86 -3.46
C GLY A 221 -2.07 -10.88 -4.86
N GLY A 222 -2.07 -9.76 -5.59
CA GLY A 222 -2.61 -9.67 -6.95
C GLY A 222 -4.12 -9.44 -7.03
N HIS A 223 -4.80 -9.15 -5.92
CA HIS A 223 -6.20 -8.74 -5.96
C HIS A 223 -6.34 -7.28 -6.42
N HIS A 224 -7.55 -6.88 -6.81
CA HIS A 224 -7.84 -5.52 -7.29
C HIS A 224 -8.04 -4.49 -6.17
N VAL A 225 -8.17 -4.96 -4.92
CA VAL A 225 -8.39 -4.11 -3.73
C VAL A 225 -8.01 -4.91 -2.49
N CYS A 226 -7.36 -4.27 -1.50
CA CYS A 226 -7.22 -4.87 -0.17
C CYS A 226 -8.56 -4.82 0.54
N THR A 227 -9.02 -5.91 1.15
CA THR A 227 -10.27 -5.94 1.92
C THR A 227 -10.00 -6.45 3.33
N THR A 228 -10.38 -5.68 4.33
CA THR A 228 -10.32 -6.05 5.75
C THR A 228 -11.72 -6.00 6.34
N PHE A 229 -12.18 -7.10 6.91
CA PHE A 229 -13.45 -7.17 7.63
C PHE A 229 -13.23 -6.79 9.09
N VAL A 230 -14.05 -5.86 9.57
CA VAL A 230 -14.07 -5.34 10.93
C VAL A 230 -15.42 -5.70 11.54
N PRO A 231 -15.50 -6.62 12.51
CA PRO A 231 -16.75 -6.97 13.17
C PRO A 231 -17.34 -5.76 13.93
N THR A 232 -18.65 -5.54 13.81
CA THR A 232 -19.39 -4.54 14.62
C THR A 232 -20.53 -5.16 15.42
N GLY A 233 -20.97 -6.37 15.06
CA GLY A 233 -21.85 -7.17 15.89
C GLY A 233 -21.13 -7.59 17.18
N GLY A 234 -21.80 -7.45 18.33
CA GLY A 234 -21.32 -7.91 19.63
C GLY A 234 -21.13 -9.42 19.64
N LEU A 235 -19.98 -9.89 19.18
CA LEU A 235 -19.43 -11.13 19.67
C LEU A 235 -18.83 -10.78 21.03
N ASP A 236 -19.71 -10.70 22.04
CA ASP A 236 -19.29 -10.71 23.44
C ASP A 236 -18.44 -11.97 23.62
N ARG A 237 -17.12 -11.80 23.51
CA ARG A 237 -16.19 -12.77 24.03
C ARG A 237 -16.38 -12.72 25.53
N LYS A 238 -17.20 -13.63 26.05
CA LYS A 238 -17.07 -14.07 27.43
C LYS A 238 -15.62 -14.55 27.54
N SER A 239 -14.73 -13.68 28.01
CA SER A 239 -13.41 -14.06 28.44
C SER A 239 -13.66 -14.95 29.65
N GLU A 240 -13.74 -16.26 29.44
CA GLU A 240 -13.56 -17.19 30.53
C GLU A 240 -12.12 -17.00 30.99
N SER A 241 -11.99 -16.25 32.08
CA SER A 241 -10.78 -16.18 32.89
C SER A 241 -10.37 -17.62 33.23
N PRO A 242 -9.08 -17.97 33.22
CA PRO A 242 -8.61 -19.32 33.57
C PRO A 242 -8.90 -19.76 35.01
N ALA A 243 -9.61 -18.93 35.80
CA ALA A 243 -9.85 -19.12 37.22
C ALA A 243 -11.09 -19.98 37.57
N ASP A 244 -11.98 -20.30 36.62
CA ASP A 244 -13.21 -21.07 36.89
C ASP A 244 -13.11 -22.57 36.57
N VAL A 245 -11.91 -23.12 36.37
CA VAL A 245 -11.71 -24.58 36.40
C VAL A 245 -11.67 -25.05 37.86
N VAL A 246 -12.84 -25.05 38.50
CA VAL A 246 -13.05 -25.74 39.78
C VAL A 246 -13.17 -27.24 39.51
N THR A 247 -12.26 -27.97 40.15
CA THR A 247 -12.17 -29.42 40.36
C THR A 247 -13.49 -30.20 40.18
N GLY A 248 -13.65 -30.83 39.03
CA GLY A 248 -14.58 -31.95 38.83
C GLY A 248 -13.85 -33.26 39.06
N GLU A 249 -14.20 -33.98 40.13
CA GLU A 249 -13.75 -35.35 40.41
C GLU A 249 -13.90 -36.26 39.19
N ALA A 250 -12.85 -37.05 38.94
CA ALA A 250 -12.83 -38.08 37.92
C ALA A 250 -13.82 -39.20 38.27
N HIS A 251 -15.05 -39.10 37.77
CA HIS A 251 -15.97 -40.24 37.72
C HIS A 251 -15.60 -41.12 36.52
N LEU A 252 -14.81 -42.17 36.77
CA LEU A 252 -14.57 -43.25 35.82
C LEU A 252 -15.90 -43.94 35.49
N VAL A 253 -16.36 -43.82 34.25
CA VAL A 253 -17.42 -44.66 33.67
C VAL A 253 -16.75 -45.84 32.94
N PRO A 254 -17.23 -47.09 33.10
CA PRO A 254 -16.53 -48.29 32.61
C PRO A 254 -16.63 -48.42 31.09
N THR A 255 -15.55 -48.90 30.47
CA THR A 255 -15.48 -49.22 29.05
C THR A 255 -16.43 -50.38 28.70
N SER A 256 -17.38 -50.12 27.80
CA SER A 256 -18.21 -51.17 27.21
C SER A 256 -17.41 -51.93 26.13
N LYS A 257 -17.56 -53.26 26.17
CA LYS A 257 -16.90 -54.27 25.33
C LYS A 257 -17.32 -54.15 23.85
N PRO A 258 -16.43 -54.34 22.86
CA PRO A 258 -16.79 -54.26 21.44
C PRO A 258 -17.61 -55.48 20.99
N ALA A 259 -18.60 -55.24 20.11
CA ALA A 259 -19.46 -56.25 19.50
C ALA A 259 -18.72 -57.00 18.34
N PRO A 260 -19.05 -58.29 18.09
CA PRO A 260 -18.38 -59.10 17.07
C PRO A 260 -18.88 -58.81 15.64
N PRO A 261 -18.08 -59.14 14.60
CA PRO A 261 -18.44 -58.88 13.21
C PRO A 261 -19.49 -59.87 12.68
N SER A 262 -20.51 -59.36 11.99
CA SER A 262 -21.50 -60.17 11.27
C SER A 262 -20.94 -60.61 9.92
N SER A 263 -20.87 -61.93 9.73
CA SER A 263 -20.55 -62.64 8.50
C SER A 263 -21.65 -62.49 7.44
N HIS A 264 -21.31 -62.02 6.24
CA HIS A 264 -22.10 -62.27 5.03
C HIS A 264 -21.23 -63.01 4.01
N SER A 265 -21.48 -64.31 3.86
CA SER A 265 -20.96 -65.16 2.80
C SER A 265 -21.85 -65.06 1.55
N THR A 266 -21.23 -64.60 0.46
CA THR A 266 -21.30 -65.09 -0.94
C THR A 266 -22.61 -65.63 -1.51
N HIS A 267 -23.07 -64.99 -2.60
CA HIS A 267 -23.53 -65.72 -3.78
C HIS A 267 -22.73 -65.29 -5.01
N VAL A 268 -21.98 -66.24 -5.57
CA VAL A 268 -21.28 -66.19 -6.86
C VAL A 268 -22.29 -66.45 -7.98
N LYS A 269 -22.23 -65.70 -9.08
CA LYS A 269 -22.72 -66.17 -10.38
C LYS A 269 -21.72 -65.76 -11.47
N GLU A 270 -21.03 -66.77 -11.97
CA GLU A 270 -20.10 -66.71 -13.10
C GLU A 270 -20.85 -66.44 -14.42
N GLY A 271 -20.17 -65.77 -15.35
CA GLY A 271 -20.61 -65.56 -16.73
C GLY A 271 -19.53 -64.87 -17.58
N SER A 272 -18.81 -65.70 -18.35
CA SER A 272 -17.62 -65.44 -19.19
C SER A 272 -17.73 -64.38 -20.30
N PRO A 273 -16.58 -63.97 -20.90
CA PRO A 273 -16.48 -62.86 -21.85
C PRO A 273 -16.55 -63.29 -23.32
N SER A 274 -16.80 -62.30 -24.19
CA SER A 274 -16.38 -62.23 -25.60
C SER A 274 -16.04 -60.78 -25.93
#